data_AF-A0A9D8WNL1-F1
#
_entry.id   AF-A0A9D8WNL1-F1
#
_cell.length_a   1.000
_cell.length_b   1.000
_cell.length_c   1.000
_cell.angle_alpha   90.00
_cell.angle_beta   90.00
_cell.angle_gamma   90.00
#
_symmetry.space_group_name_H-M   'P 1'
#
loop_
_entity.id
_entity.type
_entity.pdbx_description
1 polymer ?
#
loop_
_entity_poly.entity_id
_entity_poly.type
_entity_poly.pdbx_seq_one_letter_code
_entity_poly.pdbx_strand_id
1 'polypeptide(L)'
;MKKLFFLMIMAVAVLSSCKQTDAQEKAMGLLKKATQEYEAGQYDEALRSIDSLRSVYPNVVEVRRRALTLYQDVCLKQAQENVEHLDAELQELKAEYNSQKKIAEVHHSEGTATEEELMRVNMLRLKCDSLQARFDTECAKVKLIRQKQKE
;
A
#
# COMPACT_ATOMS: atom_id res chain seq x y z
N MET A 1 1.59 -10.89 58.79
CA MET A 1 0.84 -9.97 57.90
C MET A 1 1.70 -9.47 56.72
N LYS A 2 2.92 -8.94 56.92
CA LYS A 2 3.81 -8.48 55.83
C LYS A 2 4.26 -9.60 54.84
N LYS A 3 4.52 -10.82 55.34
CA LYS A 3 4.90 -11.98 54.49
C LYS A 3 3.77 -12.48 53.59
N LEU A 4 2.51 -12.34 54.01
CA LEU A 4 1.33 -12.74 53.24
C LEU A 4 1.03 -11.73 52.12
N PHE A 5 1.28 -10.45 52.40
CA PHE A 5 1.17 -9.37 51.40
C PHE A 5 2.24 -9.50 50.29
N PHE A 6 3.47 -9.87 50.66
CA PHE A 6 4.55 -10.12 49.70
C PHE A 6 4.27 -11.34 48.80
N LEU A 7 3.65 -12.40 49.35
CA LEU A 7 3.31 -13.62 48.62
C LEU A 7 2.15 -13.40 47.64
N MET A 8 1.18 -12.56 47.99
CA MET A 8 0.09 -12.16 47.08
C MET A 8 0.57 -11.26 45.93
N ILE A 9 1.51 -10.35 46.18
CA ILE A 9 2.10 -9.50 45.11
C ILE A 9 2.91 -10.35 44.11
N MET A 10 3.66 -11.35 44.58
CA MET A 10 4.39 -12.27 43.71
C MET A 10 3.45 -13.18 42.88
N ALA A 11 2.34 -13.65 43.45
CA ALA A 11 1.36 -14.44 42.71
C ALA A 11 0.66 -13.66 41.58
N VAL A 12 0.38 -12.36 41.79
CA VAL A 12 -0.19 -11.48 40.76
C VAL A 12 0.83 -11.16 39.65
N ALA A 13 2.12 -11.01 39.99
CA ALA A 13 3.19 -10.80 39.01
C ALA A 13 3.39 -12.01 38.07
N VAL A 14 3.25 -13.24 38.59
CA VAL A 14 3.36 -14.47 37.78
C VAL A 14 2.16 -14.62 36.82
N LEU A 15 0.94 -14.27 37.26
CA LEU A 15 -0.26 -14.35 36.41
C LEU A 15 -0.29 -13.29 35.30
N SER A 16 0.27 -12.10 35.53
CA SER A 16 0.42 -11.09 34.48
C SER A 16 1.44 -11.50 33.41
N SER A 17 2.45 -12.30 33.77
CA SER A 17 3.48 -12.77 32.84
C SER A 17 2.92 -13.77 31.81
N CYS A 18 2.06 -14.71 32.23
CA CYS A 18 1.46 -15.70 31.32
C CYS A 18 0.53 -15.08 30.26
N LYS A 19 -0.24 -14.04 30.61
CA LYS A 19 -1.09 -13.34 29.63
C LYS A 19 -0.28 -12.57 28.59
N GLN A 20 0.89 -12.09 28.99
CA GLN A 20 1.80 -11.37 28.11
C GLN A 20 2.50 -12.31 27.12
N THR A 21 2.85 -13.53 27.55
CA THR A 21 3.42 -14.56 26.66
C THR A 21 2.42 -15.03 25.60
N ASP A 22 1.16 -15.27 25.97
CA ASP A 22 0.12 -15.70 25.02
C ASP A 22 -0.19 -14.61 23.99
N ALA A 23 -0.25 -13.35 24.43
CA ALA A 23 -0.46 -12.21 23.53
C ALA A 23 0.72 -12.04 22.56
N GLN A 24 1.94 -12.26 23.03
CA GLN A 24 3.14 -12.18 22.20
C GLN A 24 3.17 -13.27 21.12
N GLU A 25 2.83 -14.52 21.47
CA GLU A 25 2.76 -15.62 20.51
C GLU A 25 1.71 -15.36 19.42
N LYS A 26 0.51 -14.92 19.81
CA LYS A 26 -0.56 -14.62 18.84
C LYS A 26 -0.23 -13.43 17.95
N ALA A 27 0.39 -12.38 18.50
CA ALA A 27 0.87 -11.24 17.71
C ALA A 27 1.94 -11.67 16.70
N MET A 28 2.86 -12.55 17.12
CA MET A 28 3.88 -13.12 16.23
C MET A 28 3.25 -14.00 15.13
N GLY A 29 2.18 -14.72 15.43
CA GLY A 29 1.38 -15.47 14.46
C GLY A 29 0.78 -14.57 13.37
N LEU A 30 0.20 -13.43 13.75
CA LEU A 30 -0.29 -12.43 12.78
C LEU A 30 0.84 -11.80 11.96
N LEU A 31 1.99 -11.53 12.58
CA LEU A 31 3.15 -11.01 11.86
C LEU A 31 3.62 -12.00 10.80
N LYS A 32 3.74 -13.29 11.17
CA LYS A 32 4.12 -14.37 10.24
C LYS A 32 3.13 -14.49 9.10
N LYS A 33 1.83 -14.43 9.40
CA LYS A 33 0.78 -14.45 8.37
C LYS A 33 0.92 -13.27 7.39
N ALA A 34 1.09 -12.05 7.91
CA ALA A 34 1.31 -10.87 7.07
C ALA A 34 2.56 -11.00 6.19
N THR A 35 3.64 -11.60 6.71
CA THR A 35 4.86 -11.86 5.93
C THR A 35 4.59 -12.85 4.80
N GLN A 36 3.84 -13.92 5.04
CA GLN A 36 3.47 -14.90 4.01
C GLN A 36 2.58 -14.28 2.93
N GLU A 37 1.60 -13.45 3.31
CA GLU A 37 0.75 -12.71 2.38
C GLU A 37 1.59 -11.75 1.52
N TYR A 38 2.54 -11.05 2.14
CA TYR A 38 3.48 -10.18 1.44
C TYR A 38 4.36 -10.94 0.43
N GLU A 39 4.95 -12.06 0.84
CA GLU A 39 5.77 -12.92 -0.03
C GLU A 39 4.96 -13.51 -1.19
N ALA A 40 3.65 -13.70 -1.00
CA ALA A 40 2.71 -14.14 -2.03
C ALA A 40 2.18 -13.01 -2.93
N GLY A 41 2.61 -11.75 -2.74
CA GLY A 41 2.12 -10.58 -3.48
C GLY A 41 0.70 -10.13 -3.08
N GLN A 42 0.15 -10.66 -1.99
CA GLN A 42 -1.18 -10.33 -1.47
C GLN A 42 -1.09 -9.11 -0.55
N TYR A 43 -0.78 -7.95 -1.13
CA TYR A 43 -0.44 -6.75 -0.36
C TYR A 43 -1.59 -6.26 0.51
N ASP A 44 -2.83 -6.26 0.00
CA ASP A 44 -3.99 -5.78 0.78
C ASP A 44 -4.29 -6.71 1.97
N GLU A 45 -4.12 -8.02 1.80
CA GLU A 45 -4.22 -9.02 2.86
C GLU A 45 -3.14 -8.78 3.92
N ALA A 46 -1.89 -8.60 3.49
CA ALA A 46 -0.77 -8.34 4.39
C ALA A 46 -1.00 -7.07 5.23
N LEU A 47 -1.48 -5.98 4.61
CA LEU A 47 -1.83 -4.74 5.30
C LEU A 47 -2.97 -4.95 6.32
N ARG A 48 -4.02 -5.70 5.94
CA ARG A 48 -5.12 -6.06 6.86
C ARG A 48 -4.62 -6.87 8.06
N SER A 49 -3.74 -7.84 7.84
CA SER A 49 -3.13 -8.63 8.91
C SER A 49 -2.27 -7.78 9.86
N ILE A 50 -1.51 -6.81 9.32
CA ILE A 50 -0.72 -5.87 10.11
C ILE A 50 -1.62 -4.94 10.95
N ASP A 51 -2.69 -4.41 10.36
CA ASP A 51 -3.62 -3.53 11.08
C ASP A 51 -4.36 -4.27 12.19
N SER A 52 -4.74 -5.53 11.95
CA SER A 52 -5.28 -6.42 12.98
C SER A 52 -4.28 -6.62 14.13
N LEU A 53 -3.01 -6.90 13.82
CA LEU A 53 -1.94 -7.02 14.82
C LEU A 53 -1.82 -5.77 15.68
N ARG A 54 -1.78 -4.59 15.05
CA ARG A 54 -1.61 -3.30 15.73
C ARG A 54 -2.81 -2.96 16.61
N SER A 55 -4.02 -3.29 16.17
CA SER A 55 -5.27 -3.02 16.90
C SER A 55 -5.46 -3.99 18.08
N VAL A 56 -5.31 -5.29 17.84
CA VAL A 56 -5.62 -6.34 18.82
C VAL A 56 -4.54 -6.48 19.89
N TYR A 57 -3.26 -6.25 19.54
CA TYR A 57 -2.12 -6.45 20.45
C TYR A 57 -1.31 -5.17 20.69
N PRO A 58 -1.89 -4.13 21.31
CA PRO A 58 -1.24 -2.83 21.44
C PRO A 58 0.00 -2.83 22.34
N ASN A 59 0.06 -3.74 23.31
CA ASN A 59 1.11 -3.78 24.32
C ASN A 59 2.34 -4.61 23.89
N VAL A 60 2.31 -5.28 22.73
CA VAL A 60 3.41 -6.11 22.22
C VAL A 60 4.35 -5.27 21.36
N VAL A 61 5.08 -4.36 22.01
CA VAL A 61 5.85 -3.29 21.37
C VAL A 61 6.87 -3.81 20.34
N GLU A 62 7.62 -4.86 20.68
CA GLU A 62 8.65 -5.41 19.78
C GLU A 62 8.06 -6.02 18.50
N VAL A 63 6.94 -6.74 18.61
CA VAL A 63 6.25 -7.29 17.44
C VAL A 63 5.65 -6.17 16.59
N ARG A 64 5.10 -5.12 17.22
CA ARG A 64 4.60 -3.93 16.52
C ARG A 64 5.69 -3.17 15.77
N ARG A 65 6.91 -3.09 16.31
CA ARG A 65 8.06 -2.50 15.61
C ARG A 65 8.38 -3.27 14.33
N ARG A 66 8.44 -4.60 14.41
CA ARG A 66 8.65 -5.46 13.23
C ARG A 66 7.50 -5.33 12.22
N ALA A 67 6.26 -5.28 12.70
CA ALA A 67 5.08 -5.09 11.85
C ALA A 67 5.10 -3.72 11.14
N LEU A 68 5.64 -2.68 11.78
CA LEU A 68 5.80 -1.36 11.16
C LEU A 68 6.84 -1.39 10.03
N THR A 69 7.96 -2.10 10.22
CA THR A 69 8.94 -2.29 9.14
C THR A 69 8.29 -3.04 7.97
N LEU A 70 7.62 -4.16 8.24
CA LEU A 70 6.90 -4.92 7.22
C LEU A 70 5.84 -4.09 6.50
N TYR A 71 5.10 -3.24 7.22
CA TYR A 71 4.12 -2.33 6.62
C TYR A 71 4.76 -1.39 5.59
N GLN A 72 5.91 -0.81 5.93
CA GLN A 72 6.63 0.09 5.02
C GLN A 72 7.11 -0.68 3.77
N ASP A 73 7.60 -1.91 3.94
CA ASP A 73 8.06 -2.75 2.83
C ASP A 73 6.91 -3.16 1.91
N VAL A 74 5.77 -3.56 2.49
CA VAL A 74 4.54 -3.89 1.75
C VAL A 74 4.06 -2.68 0.95
N CYS A 75 3.91 -1.52 1.58
CA CYS A 75 3.50 -0.30 0.89
C CYS A 75 4.49 0.12 -0.20
N LEU A 76 5.79 -0.06 0.03
CA LEU A 76 6.80 0.25 -0.98
C LEU A 76 6.66 -0.64 -2.20
N LYS A 77 6.56 -1.96 -1.99
CA LYS A 77 6.41 -2.93 -3.10
C LYS A 77 5.12 -2.72 -3.87
N GLN A 78 3.99 -2.59 -3.17
CA GLN A 78 2.71 -2.33 -3.81
C GLN A 78 2.76 -1.05 -4.67
N ALA A 79 3.33 0.04 -4.14
CA ALA A 79 3.47 1.28 -4.90
C ALA A 79 4.41 1.13 -6.10
N GLN A 80 5.50 0.36 -5.98
CA GLN A 80 6.42 0.09 -7.10
C GLN A 80 5.74 -0.68 -8.22
N GLU A 81 5.01 -1.76 -7.91
CA GLU A 81 4.27 -2.52 -8.93
C GLU A 81 3.17 -1.70 -9.58
N ASN A 82 2.46 -0.88 -8.80
CA ASN A 82 1.48 0.06 -9.35
C ASN A 82 2.11 1.06 -10.32
N VAL A 83 3.31 1.58 -10.02
CA VAL A 83 4.04 2.46 -10.94
C VAL A 83 4.34 1.74 -12.25
N GLU A 84 4.87 0.52 -12.20
CA GLU A 84 5.19 -0.27 -13.40
C GLU A 84 3.95 -0.55 -14.26
N HIS A 85 2.85 -0.94 -13.63
CA HIS A 85 1.59 -1.19 -14.33
C HIS A 85 1.01 0.08 -14.95
N LEU A 86 0.93 1.17 -14.18
CA LEU A 86 0.39 2.44 -14.65
C LEU A 86 1.25 3.05 -15.76
N ASP A 87 2.57 2.87 -15.74
CA ASP A 87 3.45 3.35 -16.80
C ASP A 87 3.14 2.65 -18.14
N ALA A 88 2.99 1.32 -18.11
CA ALA A 88 2.64 0.53 -19.29
C ALA A 88 1.27 0.94 -19.87
N GLU A 89 0.23 1.02 -19.03
CA GLU A 89 -1.11 1.46 -19.45
C GLU A 89 -1.09 2.88 -20.02
N LEU A 90 -0.35 3.79 -19.37
CA LEU A 90 -0.25 5.18 -19.79
C LEU A 90 0.50 5.31 -21.12
N GLN A 91 1.54 4.51 -21.34
CA GLN A 91 2.28 4.50 -22.60
C GLN A 91 1.39 4.02 -23.77
N GLU A 92 0.63 2.94 -23.58
CA GLU A 92 -0.31 2.43 -24.57
C GLU A 92 -1.38 3.48 -24.91
N LEU A 93 -2.02 4.05 -23.89
CA LEU A 93 -3.08 5.02 -24.07
C LEU A 93 -2.57 6.33 -24.71
N LYS A 94 -1.35 6.78 -24.35
CA LYS A 94 -0.71 7.94 -24.99
C LYS A 94 -0.42 7.67 -26.47
N ALA A 95 -0.03 6.46 -26.83
CA ALA A 95 0.18 6.09 -28.23
C ALA A 95 -1.13 6.16 -29.02
N GLU A 96 -2.21 5.60 -28.48
CA GLU A 96 -3.55 5.69 -29.08
C GLU A 96 -3.98 7.15 -29.22
N TYR A 97 -3.93 7.94 -28.14
CA TYR A 97 -4.26 9.36 -28.15
C TYR A 97 -3.47 10.13 -29.20
N ASN A 98 -2.16 9.94 -29.29
CA ASN A 98 -1.32 10.63 -30.26
C ASN A 98 -1.66 10.25 -31.70
N SER A 99 -2.02 8.99 -31.96
CA SER A 99 -2.46 8.56 -33.30
C SER A 99 -3.78 9.22 -33.70
N GLN A 100 -4.78 9.20 -32.81
CA GLN A 100 -6.10 9.77 -33.06
C GLN A 100 -6.05 11.28 -33.17
N LYS A 101 -5.24 11.92 -32.33
CA LYS A 101 -5.01 13.36 -32.37
C LYS A 101 -4.44 13.80 -33.73
N LYS A 102 -3.45 13.08 -34.27
CA LYS A 102 -2.89 13.40 -35.59
C LYS A 102 -3.94 13.32 -36.71
N ILE A 103 -4.78 12.29 -36.69
CA ILE A 103 -5.87 12.14 -37.69
C ILE A 103 -6.85 13.30 -37.57
N ALA A 104 -7.32 13.59 -36.35
CA ALA A 104 -8.23 14.70 -36.10
C ALA A 104 -7.65 16.07 -36.47
N GLU A 105 -6.35 16.30 -36.25
CA GLU A 105 -5.65 17.53 -36.64
C GLU A 105 -5.61 17.70 -38.17
N VAL A 106 -5.36 16.61 -38.90
CA VAL A 106 -5.39 16.61 -40.38
C VAL A 106 -6.81 16.94 -40.86
N HIS A 107 -7.82 16.19 -40.44
CA HIS A 107 -9.21 16.45 -40.84
C HIS A 107 -9.68 17.85 -40.40
N HIS A 108 -9.21 18.36 -39.26
CA HIS A 108 -9.53 19.70 -38.80
C HIS A 108 -8.94 20.76 -39.74
N SER A 109 -7.69 20.57 -40.19
CA SER A 109 -7.05 21.47 -41.14
C SER A 109 -7.71 21.46 -42.53
N GLU A 110 -8.30 20.32 -42.92
CA GLU A 110 -9.04 20.14 -44.18
C GLU A 110 -10.51 20.59 -44.09
N GLY A 111 -11.00 20.93 -42.88
CA GLY A 111 -12.40 21.26 -42.63
C GLY A 111 -13.36 20.06 -42.67
N THR A 112 -12.83 18.84 -42.60
CA THR A 112 -13.56 17.57 -42.68
C THR A 112 -13.70 16.84 -41.33
N ALA A 113 -13.17 17.42 -40.25
CA ALA A 113 -13.24 16.81 -38.91
C ALA A 113 -14.67 16.58 -38.44
N THR A 114 -14.93 15.37 -37.98
CA THR A 114 -16.24 14.98 -37.43
C THR A 114 -16.32 15.26 -35.93
N GLU A 115 -17.54 15.46 -35.42
CA GLU A 115 -17.77 15.62 -33.98
C GLU A 115 -17.31 14.39 -33.19
N GLU A 116 -17.54 13.18 -33.73
CA GLU A 116 -17.13 11.92 -33.12
C GLU A 116 -15.62 11.80 -32.94
N GLU A 117 -14.83 12.23 -33.93
CA GLU A 117 -13.36 12.23 -33.84
C GLU A 117 -12.88 13.18 -32.74
N LEU A 118 -13.42 14.41 -32.70
CA LEU A 118 -13.05 15.40 -31.69
C LEU A 118 -13.44 14.94 -30.28
N MET A 119 -14.64 14.36 -30.13
CA MET A 119 -15.08 13.76 -28.88
C MET A 119 -14.14 12.61 -28.45
N ARG A 120 -13.77 11.71 -29.38
CA ARG A 120 -12.86 10.60 -29.09
C ARG A 120 -11.50 11.09 -28.61
N VAL A 121 -10.91 12.08 -29.27
CA VAL A 121 -9.62 12.67 -28.87
C VAL A 121 -9.72 13.31 -27.49
N ASN A 122 -10.81 14.06 -27.21
CA ASN A 122 -11.04 14.66 -25.90
C ASN A 122 -11.19 13.61 -24.79
N MET A 123 -11.91 12.53 -25.05
CA MET A 123 -12.09 11.43 -24.09
C MET A 123 -10.77 10.68 -23.83
N LEU A 124 -9.97 10.42 -24.87
CA LEU A 124 -8.65 9.82 -24.72
C LEU A 124 -7.71 10.71 -23.91
N ARG A 125 -7.72 12.02 -24.16
CA ARG A 125 -6.96 12.99 -23.37
C ARG A 125 -7.33 12.94 -21.89
N LEU A 126 -8.63 12.98 -21.58
CA LEU A 126 -9.12 12.92 -20.20
C LEU A 126 -8.65 11.63 -19.49
N LYS A 127 -8.69 10.49 -20.18
CA LYS A 127 -8.19 9.22 -19.65
C LYS A 127 -6.67 9.25 -19.41
N CYS A 128 -5.89 9.81 -20.35
CA CYS A 128 -4.44 10.01 -20.18
C CYS A 128 -4.13 10.85 -18.94
N ASP A 129 -4.81 11.99 -18.79
CA ASP A 129 -4.59 12.92 -17.66
C ASP A 129 -4.95 12.25 -16.32
N SER A 130 -6.04 11.47 -16.29
CA SER A 130 -6.44 10.69 -15.12
C SER A 130 -5.41 9.61 -14.73
N LEU A 131 -4.93 8.84 -15.71
CA LEU A 131 -3.88 7.83 -15.46
C LEU A 131 -2.56 8.46 -15.05
N GLN A 132 -2.17 9.58 -15.67
CA GLN A 132 -0.96 10.33 -15.31
C GLN A 132 -1.03 10.78 -13.84
N ALA A 133 -2.16 11.30 -13.37
CA ALA A 133 -2.33 11.70 -11.97
C ALA A 133 -2.17 10.51 -11.01
N ARG A 134 -2.70 9.34 -11.36
CA ARG A 134 -2.51 8.10 -10.56
C ARG A 134 -1.04 7.68 -10.54
N PHE A 135 -0.38 7.67 -11.70
CA PHE A 135 1.04 7.34 -11.83
C PHE A 135 1.92 8.27 -10.98
N ASP A 136 1.70 9.58 -11.07
CA ASP A 136 2.45 10.59 -10.32
C ASP A 136 2.26 10.42 -8.80
N THR A 137 1.04 10.05 -8.39
CA THR A 137 0.72 9.76 -6.99
C THR A 137 1.50 8.56 -6.47
N GLU A 138 1.54 7.45 -7.21
CA GLU A 138 2.30 6.25 -6.80
C GLU A 138 3.81 6.53 -6.79
N CYS A 139 4.32 7.28 -7.77
CA CYS A 139 5.71 7.74 -7.78
C CYS A 139 6.04 8.60 -6.55
N ALA A 140 5.14 9.49 -6.14
CA ALA A 140 5.30 10.31 -4.95
C ALA A 140 5.29 9.45 -3.67
N LYS A 141 4.40 8.45 -3.57
CA LYS A 141 4.38 7.48 -2.46
C LYS A 141 5.71 6.75 -2.34
N VAL A 142 6.25 6.21 -3.44
CA VAL A 142 7.56 5.52 -3.45
C VAL A 142 8.67 6.43 -2.91
N LYS A 143 8.71 7.69 -3.37
CA LYS A 143 9.70 8.68 -2.91
C LYS A 143 9.56 8.95 -1.41
N LEU A 144 8.34 9.19 -0.93
CA LEU A 144 8.05 9.47 0.48
C LEU A 144 8.45 8.29 1.38
N ILE A 145 8.10 7.06 1.00
CA ILE A 145 8.43 5.86 1.79
C ILE A 145 9.95 5.69 1.87
N ARG A 146 10.66 5.82 0.75
CA ARG A 146 12.13 5.74 0.72
C ARG A 146 12.80 6.84 1.54
N GLN A 147 12.22 8.02 1.61
CA GLN A 147 12.72 9.09 2.49
C GLN A 147 12.55 8.69 3.95
N LYS A 148 11.36 8.23 4.35
CA LYS A 148 11.08 7.79 5.74
C LYS A 148 11.89 6.59 6.19
N GLN A 149 12.27 5.69 5.28
CA GLN A 149 13.14 4.55 5.61
C GLN A 149 14.62 4.93 5.84
N LYS A 150 15.03 6.14 5.43
CA LYS A 150 16.39 6.66 5.65
C LYS A 150 16.53 7.48 6.93
N GLU A 151 15.41 7.92 7.50
CA GLU A 151 15.32 8.63 8.78
C GLU A 151 15.42 7.65 9.96
#